data_AF-A0A0B8NX19-F1
#
_entry.id   AF-A0A0B8NX19-F1
#
_cell.length_a   1.000
_cell.length_b   1.000
_cell.length_c   1.000
_cell.angle_alpha   90.00
_cell.angle_beta   90.00
_cell.angle_gamma   90.00
#
_symmetry.space_group_name_H-M   'P 1'
#
loop_
_entity.id
_entity.type
_entity.pdbx_description
1 polymer ?
#
loop_
_entity_poly.entity_id
_entity_poly.type
_entity_poly.pdbx_seq_one_letter_code
_entity_poly.pdbx_strand_id
1 'polypeptide(L)'
;MGELAKVLQQIELDSGRLRENKEWASRTLDIDILLYDNKAGIIDGVELPRGEITEYAFVLRPLVDVAGQKLHPTLNISYQHIWNNFDQMSQKTEPISFENSFS
;
A
#
# COMPACT_ATOMS: atom_id res chain seq x y z
N MET A 1 5.51 -8.66 13.92
CA MET A 1 5.04 -8.47 12.53
C MET A 1 4.96 -9.80 11.79
N GLY A 2 5.78 -10.79 12.17
CA GLY A 2 5.76 -12.13 11.59
C GLY A 2 4.40 -12.86 11.53
N GLU A 3 3.48 -12.68 12.49
CA GLU A 3 2.13 -13.28 12.38
C GLU A 3 1.27 -12.59 11.32
N LEU A 4 1.29 -11.26 11.25
CA LEU A 4 0.58 -10.50 10.22
C LEU A 4 1.10 -10.85 8.82
N ALA A 5 2.42 -10.90 8.65
CA ALA A 5 3.03 -11.29 7.39
C ALA A 5 2.61 -12.71 6.93
N LYS A 6 2.47 -13.66 7.87
CA LYS A 6 1.96 -15.00 7.57
C LYS A 6 0.50 -14.99 7.12
N VAL A 7 -0.35 -14.18 7.74
CA VAL A 7 -1.76 -14.02 7.33
C VAL A 7 -1.85 -13.43 5.93
N LEU A 8 -1.07 -12.38 5.63
CA LEU A 8 -1.05 -11.78 4.29
C LEU A 8 -0.60 -12.79 3.23
N GLN A 9 0.47 -13.53 3.50
CA GLN A 9 0.93 -14.60 2.63
C GLN A 9 -0.14 -15.67 2.40
N GLN A 10 -0.93 -16.01 3.43
CA GLN A 10 -2.03 -16.97 3.29
C GLN A 10 -3.14 -16.43 2.39
N ILE A 11 -3.54 -15.17 2.55
CA ILE A 11 -4.56 -14.52 1.71
C ILE A 11 -4.13 -14.49 0.24
N GLU A 12 -2.85 -14.20 -0.04
CA GLU A 12 -2.31 -14.24 -1.40
C GLU A 12 -2.36 -15.65 -2.00
N LEU A 13 -2.03 -16.68 -1.20
CA LEU A 13 -2.13 -18.08 -1.63
C LEU A 13 -3.58 -18.46 -1.94
N ASP A 14 -4.51 -18.08 -1.06
CA ASP A 14 -5.94 -18.37 -1.20
C ASP A 14 -6.54 -17.63 -2.41
N SER A 15 -5.98 -16.47 -2.78
CA SER A 15 -6.36 -15.69 -3.96
C SER A 15 -5.78 -16.25 -5.28
N GLY A 16 -5.17 -17.43 -5.24
CA GLY A 16 -4.70 -18.14 -6.44
C GLY A 16 -3.25 -17.81 -6.82
N ARG A 17 -2.39 -17.39 -5.87
CA ARG A 17 -0.94 -17.30 -6.12
C ARG A 17 -0.38 -18.70 -6.40
N LEU A 18 -0.33 -19.06 -7.69
CA LEU A 18 0.34 -20.28 -8.17
C LEU A 18 1.85 -20.14 -7.94
N ARG A 19 2.46 -21.03 -7.15
CA ARG A 19 3.93 -21.12 -6.95
C ARG A 19 4.65 -21.64 -8.20
N GLU A 20 4.16 -21.34 -9.41
CA GLU A 20 4.84 -21.70 -10.63
C GLU A 20 5.90 -20.65 -10.95
N ASN A 21 7.15 -21.09 -10.97
CA ASN A 21 8.39 -20.34 -11.15
C ASN A 21 8.42 -19.48 -12.43
N LYS A 22 7.73 -18.34 -12.42
CA LYS A 22 8.00 -17.24 -13.35
C LYS A 22 8.04 -15.95 -12.55
N GLU A 23 9.18 -15.28 -12.59
CA GLU A 23 9.40 -13.95 -12.03
C GLU A 23 8.43 -12.88 -12.59
N TRP A 24 7.63 -13.25 -13.60
CA TRP A 24 6.57 -12.44 -14.23
C TRP A 24 5.22 -13.16 -14.35
N ALA A 25 4.92 -14.16 -13.50
CA ALA A 25 3.56 -14.68 -13.43
C ALA A 25 2.62 -13.58 -12.94
N SER A 26 1.51 -13.36 -13.65
CA SER A 26 0.43 -12.46 -13.24
C SER A 26 0.03 -12.78 -11.80
N ARG A 27 0.42 -11.94 -10.84
CA ARG A 27 -0.02 -12.09 -9.45
C ARG A 27 -1.50 -11.72 -9.42
N THR A 28 -2.34 -12.63 -8.96
CA THR A 28 -3.78 -12.36 -8.82
C THR A 28 -4.05 -11.29 -7.76
N LEU A 29 -3.20 -11.25 -6.72
CA LEU A 29 -3.26 -10.29 -5.62
C LEU A 29 -1.87 -10.17 -4.96
N ASP A 30 -1.47 -8.95 -4.60
CA ASP A 30 -0.25 -8.63 -3.86
C ASP A 30 -0.65 -7.70 -2.71
N ILE A 31 -0.25 -8.00 -1.47
CA ILE A 31 -0.62 -7.19 -0.30
C ILE A 31 0.63 -6.68 0.41
N ASP A 32 0.88 -5.38 0.27
CA ASP A 32 1.98 -4.69 0.95
C ASP A 32 1.55 -4.01 2.25
N ILE A 33 2.39 -4.11 3.28
CA ILE A 33 2.26 -3.29 4.49
C ILE A 33 2.98 -1.97 4.25
N LEU A 34 2.20 -0.87 4.16
CA LEU A 34 2.75 0.48 3.98
C LEU A 34 3.15 1.15 5.30
N LEU A 35 2.39 0.87 6.36
CA LEU A 35 2.48 1.54 7.67
C LEU A 35 2.20 0.53 8.79
N TYR A 36 2.78 0.77 9.97
CA TYR A 36 2.41 0.04 11.17
C TYR A 36 2.51 0.92 12.41
N ASP A 37 1.34 1.26 12.96
CA ASP A 37 1.20 2.26 14.02
C ASP A 37 2.06 3.50 13.72
N ASN A 38 2.85 3.94 14.70
CA ASN A 38 3.81 5.03 14.57
C ASN A 38 5.26 4.52 14.44
N LYS A 39 5.46 3.25 14.05
CA LYS A 39 6.80 2.69 13.96
C LYS A 39 7.51 3.14 12.69
N ALA A 40 8.82 3.35 12.80
CA ALA A 40 9.70 3.69 11.69
C ALA A 40 11.01 2.88 11.78
N GLY A 41 11.57 2.55 10.63
CA GLY A 41 12.78 1.73 10.49
C GLY A 41 12.51 0.33 9.94
N ILE A 42 13.51 -0.55 10.03
CA ILE A 42 13.41 -1.94 9.56
C ILE A 42 12.72 -2.77 10.65
N ILE A 43 11.55 -3.31 10.33
CA ILE A 43 10.70 -4.09 11.24
C ILE A 43 10.46 -5.46 10.60
N ASP A 44 10.97 -6.52 11.22
CA ASP A 44 10.93 -7.89 10.69
C ASP A 44 11.41 -7.99 9.22
N GLY A 45 12.40 -7.17 8.85
CA GLY A 45 12.99 -7.12 7.50
C GLY A 45 12.28 -6.20 6.50
N VAL A 46 11.18 -5.53 6.90
CA VAL A 46 10.45 -4.57 6.07
C VAL A 46 10.76 -3.15 6.53
N GLU A 47 11.18 -2.28 5.60
CA GLU A 47 11.32 -0.86 5.89
C GLU A 47 9.95 -0.18 5.94
N LEU A 48 9.64 0.46 7.08
CA LEU A 48 8.41 1.19 7.31
C LEU A 48 8.71 2.61 7.82
N PRO A 49 7.87 3.62 7.50
CA PRO A 49 6.88 3.63 6.43
C PRO A 49 7.49 3.30 5.06
N ARG A 50 6.73 2.63 4.19
CA ARG A 50 7.17 2.33 2.82
C ARG A 50 7.41 3.63 2.05
N GLY A 51 8.60 3.76 1.44
CA GLY A 51 9.00 4.95 0.68
C GLY A 51 8.07 5.24 -0.51
N GLU A 52 7.45 4.17 -1.02
CA GLU A 52 6.45 4.20 -2.08
C GLU A 52 5.27 5.14 -1.78
N ILE A 53 4.95 5.38 -0.49
CA ILE A 53 3.93 6.35 -0.08
C ILE A 53 4.23 7.75 -0.64
N THR A 54 5.49 8.14 -0.75
CA THR A 54 5.90 9.46 -1.22
C THR A 54 6.32 9.49 -2.69
N GLU A 55 6.44 8.32 -3.31
CA GLU A 55 6.94 8.18 -4.69
C GLU A 55 5.81 7.92 -5.70
N TYR A 56 4.79 7.16 -5.29
CA TYR A 56 3.78 6.65 -6.22
C TYR A 56 2.37 7.17 -5.91
N ALA A 57 1.76 7.81 -6.90
CA ALA A 57 0.41 8.36 -6.75
C ALA A 57 -0.63 7.28 -6.44
N PHE A 58 -0.49 6.09 -7.04
CA PHE A 58 -1.40 4.97 -6.81
C PHE A 58 -1.30 4.37 -5.39
N VAL A 59 -0.25 4.70 -4.63
CA VAL A 59 -0.11 4.36 -3.20
C VAL A 59 -0.64 5.51 -2.34
N LEU A 60 -0.22 6.74 -2.63
CA LEU A 60 -0.56 7.92 -1.84
C LEU A 60 -2.05 8.29 -1.94
N ARG A 61 -2.63 8.24 -3.15
CA ARG A 61 -4.02 8.68 -3.39
C ARG A 61 -5.03 7.87 -2.58
N PRO A 62 -5.01 6.51 -2.59
CA PRO A 62 -5.90 5.72 -1.74
C PRO A 62 -5.63 5.94 -0.24
N LEU A 63 -4.37 6.14 0.16
CA LEU A 63 -4.03 6.42 1.55
C LEU A 63 -4.64 7.74 2.03
N VAL A 64 -4.68 8.76 1.17
CA VAL A 64 -5.36 10.03 1.46
C VAL A 64 -6.86 9.85 1.62
N ASP A 65 -7.51 9.00 0.80
CA ASP A 65 -8.95 8.71 0.91
C ASP A 65 -9.33 8.15 2.29
N VAL A 66 -8.49 7.29 2.86
CA VAL A 66 -8.78 6.63 4.14
C VAL A 66 -8.17 7.33 5.36
N ALA A 67 -7.11 8.10 5.18
CA ALA A 67 -6.29 8.61 6.29
C ALA A 67 -5.67 9.99 6.03
N GLY A 68 -6.22 10.83 5.15
CA GLY A 68 -5.62 12.09 4.72
C GLY A 68 -5.12 13.04 5.84
N GLN A 69 -5.79 13.08 6.99
CA GLN A 69 -5.40 13.95 8.11
C GLN A 69 -4.37 13.32 9.07
N LYS A 70 -4.06 12.03 8.94
CA LYS A 70 -3.01 11.39 9.74
C LYS A 70 -1.63 11.87 9.32
N LEU A 71 -0.72 11.97 10.29
CA LEU A 71 0.66 12.40 10.08
C LEU A 71 1.54 11.22 9.64
N HIS A 72 2.40 11.46 8.67
CA HIS A 72 3.45 10.52 8.29
C HIS A 72 4.41 10.29 9.47
N PRO A 73 4.69 9.03 9.90
CA PRO A 73 5.46 8.75 11.12
C PRO A 73 6.85 9.39 11.19
N THR A 74 7.52 9.58 10.04
CA THR A 74 8.85 10.20 9.97
C THR A 74 8.86 11.66 9.50
N LEU A 75 7.94 12.07 8.63
CA LEU A 75 7.93 13.42 8.06
C LEU A 75 7.09 14.40 8.89
N ASN A 76 6.22 13.88 9.77
CA ASN A 76 5.35 14.64 10.65
C ASN A 76 4.46 15.67 9.93
N ILE A 77 4.09 15.37 8.68
CA ILE A 77 3.14 16.12 7.85
C ILE A 77 2.01 15.20 7.45
N SER A 78 0.82 15.75 7.19
CA SER A 78 -0.35 14.94 6.87
C SER A 78 -0.25 14.34 5.46
N TYR A 79 -0.86 13.17 5.23
CA TYR A 79 -0.91 12.59 3.88
C TYR A 79 -1.60 13.51 2.87
N GLN A 80 -2.61 14.27 3.31
CA GLN A 80 -3.24 15.31 2.49
C GLN A 80 -2.22 16.39 2.09
N HIS A 81 -1.35 16.81 3.00
CA HIS A 81 -0.30 17.78 2.69
C HIS A 81 0.70 17.21 1.66
N ILE A 82 1.11 15.96 1.82
CA ILE A 82 2.01 15.29 0.85
C ILE A 82 1.33 15.26 -0.53
N TRP A 83 0.06 14.86 -0.60
CA TRP A 83 -0.70 14.79 -1.85
C TRP A 83 -0.88 16.14 -2.54
N ASN A 84 -1.13 17.20 -1.78
CA ASN A 84 -1.27 18.55 -2.32
C ASN A 84 0.02 19.07 -2.97
N ASN A 85 1.18 18.54 -2.58
CA ASN A 85 2.50 18.89 -3.13
C ASN A 85 3.04 17.81 -4.09
N PHE A 86 2.28 16.74 -4.33
CA PHE A 86 2.67 15.66 -5.23
C PHE A 86 2.49 16.09 -6.69
N ASP A 87 3.38 15.65 -7.58
CA ASP A 87 3.22 15.89 -9.02
C ASP A 87 2.15 14.96 -9.62
N GLN A 88 0.90 15.39 -9.54
CA GLN A 88 -0.26 14.64 -10.03
C GLN A 88 -0.31 14.58 -11.57
N MET A 89 0.47 15.41 -12.27
CA MET A 89 0.45 15.46 -13.73
C MET A 89 1.26 14.32 -14.35
N SER A 90 2.36 13.91 -13.70
CA SER A 90 3.21 12.80 -14.16
C SER A 90 2.66 11.42 -13.81
N GLN A 91 1.82 11.31 -12.77
CA GLN A 91 1.24 10.04 -12.32
C GLN A 91 -0.26 10.18 -12.08
N LYS A 92 -1.03 10.16 -13.17
CA LYS A 92 -2.48 10.28 -13.10
C LYS A 92 -3.11 9.05 -12.46
N THR A 93 -4.03 9.27 -11.53
CA THR A 93 -4.85 8.23 -10.90
C THR A 93 -6.30 8.54 -11.14
N GLU A 94 -7.07 7.57 -11.65
CA GLU A 94 -8.51 7.68 -11.81
C GLU A 94 -9.21 6.76 -10.79
N PRO A 95 -10.23 7.25 -10.06
CA PRO A 95 -11.00 6.40 -9.16
C PRO A 95 -11.80 5.39 -9.98
N ILE A 96 -11.64 4.11 -9.63
CA ILE A 96 -12.45 3.03 -10.21
C ILE A 96 -13.64 2.81 -9.28
N SER A 97 -14.85 2.94 -9.83
CA SER A 97 -16.06 2.57 -9.10
C SER A 97 -16.16 1.05 -9.04
N PHE A 98 -16.22 0.49 -7.84
CA PHE A 98 -16.52 -0.93 -7.65
C PHE A 98 -18.04 -1.12 -7.58
N GLU A 99 -18.61 -1.88 -8.50
CA GLU A 99 -19.97 -2.40 -8.35
C GLU A 99 -19.92 -3.64 -7.45
N ASN A 100 -20.42 -3.49 -6.22
CA ASN A 100 -20.54 -4.62 -5.30
C ASN A 100 -21.69 -5.54 -5.75
N SER A 101 -21.39 -6.48 -6.63
CA SER A 101 -22.29 -7.57 -7.01
C SER A 101 -22.30 -8.69 -5.97
N PHE A 102 -22.44 -8.36 -4.69
CA PHE A 102 -22.69 -9.35 -3.65
C PHE A 102 -24.20 -9.37 -3.37
N SER A 103 -24.89 -10.30 -4.03
CA SER A 103 -26.30 -10.63 -3.81
C SER A 103 -26.45 -11.70 -2.73
#